data_AF-A0A6N8B5X5-F1
#
_entry.id   AF-A0A6N8B5X5-F1
#
_cell.length_a   1.000
_cell.length_b   1.000
_cell.length_c   1.000
_cell.angle_alpha   90.00
_cell.angle_beta   90.00
_cell.angle_gamma   90.00
#
_symmetry.space_group_name_H-M   'P 1'
#
loop_
_entity.id
_entity.type
_entity.pdbx_description
1 polymer ?
#
loop_
_entity_poly.entity_id
_entity_poly.type
_entity_poly.pdbx_seq_one_letter_code
_entity_poly.pdbx_strand_id
1 'polypeptide(L)'
;MQKAILVPVLYGAGKTNVLVSSELNLPNPAVKIWEEKAEIADLSTQICKGKVIFQGVFLKQIIFINKESHLMEHYQKHVPFSGFIDVPCAEPGMELKYKDVLVEKASESKLIKTPKKSDESMSENHSKPSKVHFKQVVNIEVEVYRKEKICINDTEFD
;
A
#
# COMPACT_ATOMS: atom_id res chain seq x y z
N MET A 1 -8.59 -38.21 -31.61
CA MET A 1 -9.50 -37.08 -31.26
C MET A 1 -8.61 -35.89 -30.96
N GLN A 2 -8.81 -34.70 -31.53
CA GLN A 2 -7.90 -33.58 -31.23
C GLN A 2 -8.09 -33.13 -29.77
N LYS A 3 -7.09 -33.38 -28.93
CA LYS A 3 -7.07 -32.94 -27.53
C LYS A 3 -6.50 -31.53 -27.46
N ALA A 4 -7.07 -30.70 -26.59
CA ALA A 4 -6.56 -29.37 -26.32
C ALA A 4 -6.44 -29.14 -24.82
N ILE A 5 -5.38 -28.45 -24.42
CA ILE A 5 -5.11 -28.06 -23.03
C ILE A 5 -5.00 -26.54 -22.97
N LEU A 6 -5.62 -25.94 -21.95
CA LEU A 6 -5.43 -24.53 -21.64
C LEU A 6 -4.29 -24.39 -20.63
N VAL A 7 -3.24 -23.67 -21.00
CA VAL A 7 -2.06 -23.47 -20.15
C VAL A 7 -1.91 -21.97 -19.87
N PRO A 8 -1.70 -21.56 -18.60
CA PRO A 8 -1.34 -20.18 -18.30
C PRO A 8 0.11 -19.94 -18.73
N VAL A 9 0.31 -19.01 -19.67
CA VAL A 9 1.62 -18.60 -20.17
C VAL A 9 1.95 -17.23 -19.57
N LEU A 10 3.18 -17.06 -19.07
CA LEU A 10 3.67 -15.78 -18.56
C LEU A 10 4.00 -14.86 -19.75
N TYR A 11 3.36 -13.70 -19.80
CA TYR A 11 3.56 -12.69 -20.84
C TYR A 11 4.49 -11.57 -20.39
N GLY A 12 4.54 -11.28 -19.09
CA GLY A 12 5.43 -10.26 -18.55
C GLY A 12 5.47 -10.24 -17.03
N ALA A 13 6.51 -9.63 -16.50
CA ALA A 13 6.66 -9.33 -15.09
C ALA A 13 7.05 -7.86 -14.93
N GLY A 14 6.70 -7.26 -13.80
CA GLY A 14 7.05 -5.88 -13.50
C GLY A 14 7.15 -5.64 -12.01
N LYS A 15 7.90 -4.61 -11.63
CA LYS A 15 8.04 -4.17 -10.26
C LYS A 15 8.02 -2.64 -10.16
N THR A 16 7.52 -2.12 -9.06
CA THR A 16 7.56 -0.69 -8.76
C THR A 16 7.66 -0.44 -7.26
N ASN A 17 8.13 0.76 -6.91
CA ASN A 17 8.24 1.23 -5.54
C ASN A 17 7.50 2.57 -5.41
N VAL A 18 6.56 2.67 -4.47
CA VAL A 18 5.80 3.91 -4.22
C VAL A 18 6.10 4.46 -2.84
N LEU A 19 6.58 5.70 -2.80
CA LEU A 19 6.72 6.44 -1.55
C LEU A 19 5.35 7.00 -1.13
N VAL A 20 4.88 6.58 0.03
CA VAL A 20 3.70 7.14 0.69
C VAL A 20 4.15 8.01 1.85
N SER A 21 3.90 9.30 1.72
CA SER A 21 4.22 10.31 2.72
C SER A 21 2.96 11.07 3.09
N SER A 22 2.62 11.09 4.38
CA SER A 22 1.39 11.72 4.84
C SER A 22 1.53 12.24 6.27
N GLU A 23 0.68 13.20 6.61
CA GLU A 23 0.53 13.76 7.96
C GLU A 23 -0.81 13.33 8.54
N LEU A 24 -0.78 12.75 9.74
CA LEU A 24 -1.95 12.32 10.49
C LEU A 24 -2.14 13.19 11.72
N ASN A 25 -3.39 13.60 12.00
CA ASN A 25 -3.74 14.23 13.27
C ASN A 25 -4.16 13.12 14.25
N LEU A 26 -3.44 12.99 15.37
CA LEU A 26 -3.86 12.13 16.47
C LEU A 26 -5.09 12.74 17.14
N PRO A 27 -6.03 11.91 17.65
CA PRO A 27 -7.23 12.41 18.30
C PRO A 27 -6.92 13.16 19.60
N ASN A 28 -5.82 12.77 20.26
CA ASN A 28 -5.38 13.32 21.53
C ASN A 28 -3.93 13.81 21.44
N PRO A 29 -3.51 14.75 22.29
CA PRO A 29 -2.11 15.17 22.39
C PRO A 29 -1.22 14.00 22.83
N ALA A 30 -0.07 13.85 22.16
CA ALA A 30 0.88 12.77 22.41
C ALA A 30 2.23 13.29 22.92
N VAL A 31 2.81 12.58 23.89
CA VAL A 31 4.19 12.82 24.37
C VAL A 31 5.20 12.10 23.49
N LYS A 32 4.92 10.84 23.17
CA LYS A 32 5.84 9.94 22.46
C LYS A 32 5.03 8.90 21.67
N ILE A 33 5.54 8.55 20.49
CA ILE A 33 5.10 7.37 19.74
C ILE A 33 5.81 6.16 20.35
N TRP A 34 5.03 5.18 20.82
CA TRP A 34 5.54 3.96 21.41
C TRP A 34 5.83 2.92 20.33
N GLU A 35 4.84 2.66 19.50
CA GLU A 35 4.91 1.69 18.41
C GLU A 35 4.08 2.19 17.24
N GLU A 36 4.46 1.75 16.05
CA GLU A 36 3.68 1.98 14.85
C GLU A 36 3.77 0.78 13.92
N LYS A 37 2.67 0.49 13.24
CA LYS A 37 2.58 -0.53 12.20
C LYS A 37 1.88 0.06 11.00
N ALA A 38 2.21 -0.41 9.81
CA ALA A 38 1.33 -0.20 8.68
C ALA A 38 1.32 -1.45 7.82
N GLU A 39 0.12 -1.79 7.40
CA GLU A 39 -0.17 -2.95 6.58
C GLU A 39 -1.07 -2.49 5.44
N ILE A 40 -1.00 -3.19 4.31
CA ILE A 40 -1.89 -2.94 3.18
C ILE A 40 -3.19 -3.69 3.48
N ALA A 41 -4.28 -2.95 3.69
CA ALA A 41 -5.58 -3.51 4.00
C ALA A 41 -6.39 -3.84 2.75
N ASP A 42 -6.18 -3.09 1.67
CA ASP A 42 -6.81 -3.31 0.37
C ASP A 42 -5.81 -2.99 -0.73
N LEU A 43 -5.77 -3.83 -1.78
CA LEU A 43 -4.95 -3.64 -2.97
C LEU A 43 -5.70 -4.21 -4.18
N SER A 44 -6.21 -3.31 -5.01
CA SER A 44 -6.86 -3.62 -6.27
C SER A 44 -5.96 -3.28 -7.44
N THR A 45 -6.05 -4.07 -8.51
CA THR A 45 -5.30 -3.86 -9.75
C THR A 45 -6.20 -3.91 -10.97
N GLN A 46 -5.80 -3.15 -12.00
CA GLN A 46 -6.40 -3.19 -13.33
C GLN A 46 -5.28 -3.30 -14.36
N ILE A 47 -5.38 -4.29 -15.24
CA ILE A 47 -4.46 -4.44 -16.37
C ILE A 47 -4.93 -3.53 -17.51
N CYS A 48 -4.04 -2.63 -17.91
CA CYS A 48 -4.17 -1.79 -19.09
C CYS A 48 -3.09 -2.19 -20.11
N LYS A 49 -3.19 -1.65 -21.33
CA LYS A 49 -2.17 -1.90 -22.35
C LYS A 49 -0.80 -1.39 -21.87
N GLY A 50 0.16 -2.30 -21.75
CA GLY A 50 1.55 -2.03 -21.37
C GLY A 50 1.78 -1.73 -19.88
N LYS A 51 0.75 -1.78 -19.03
CA LYS A 51 0.87 -1.45 -17.61
C LYS A 51 -0.22 -2.04 -16.72
N VAL A 52 0.10 -2.14 -15.45
CA VAL A 52 -0.85 -2.49 -14.39
C VAL A 52 -1.04 -1.26 -13.51
N ILE A 53 -2.27 -0.77 -13.39
CA ILE A 53 -2.63 0.30 -12.45
C ILE A 53 -3.06 -0.35 -11.14
N PHE A 54 -2.65 0.20 -10.00
CA PHE A 54 -3.11 -0.26 -8.70
C PHE A 54 -3.59 0.87 -7.81
N GLN A 55 -4.54 0.53 -6.94
CA GLN A 55 -5.04 1.37 -5.87
C GLN A 55 -5.05 0.54 -4.60
N GLY A 56 -4.47 1.08 -3.54
CA GLY A 56 -4.45 0.40 -2.26
C GLY A 56 -4.70 1.34 -1.08
N VAL A 57 -4.91 0.74 0.08
CA VAL A 57 -5.16 1.45 1.33
C VAL A 57 -4.24 0.89 2.40
N PHE A 58 -3.44 1.76 2.99
CA PHE A 58 -2.72 1.46 4.22
C PHE A 58 -3.63 1.55 5.43
N LEU A 59 -3.63 0.52 6.27
CA LEU A 59 -4.07 0.64 7.65
C LEU A 59 -2.88 1.04 8.51
N LYS A 60 -2.74 2.34 8.76
CA LYS A 60 -1.70 2.88 9.65
C LYS A 60 -2.17 2.77 11.09
N GLN A 61 -1.42 2.05 11.92
CA GLN A 61 -1.67 1.91 13.36
C GLN A 61 -0.56 2.64 14.13
N ILE A 62 -0.95 3.46 15.10
CA ILE A 62 -0.05 4.24 15.95
C ILE A 62 -0.46 3.99 17.39
N ILE A 63 0.48 3.49 18.19
CA ILE A 63 0.38 3.39 19.64
C ILE A 63 1.22 4.52 20.22
N PHE A 64 0.61 5.37 21.05
CA PHE A 64 1.28 6.55 21.61
C PHE A 64 0.91 6.75 23.07
N ILE A 65 1.74 7.51 23.80
CA ILE A 65 1.46 7.92 25.18
C ILE A 65 0.73 9.27 25.13
N ASN A 66 -0.50 9.28 25.63
CA ASN A 66 -1.31 10.49 25.75
C ASN A 66 -0.67 11.45 26.78
N LYS A 67 -0.65 12.75 26.45
CA LYS A 67 -0.05 13.80 27.28
C LYS A 67 -0.84 14.14 28.54
N GLU A 68 -2.15 14.01 28.51
CA GLU A 68 -3.06 14.35 29.60
C GLU A 68 -3.31 13.16 30.52
N SER A 69 -3.66 12.00 29.96
CA SER A 69 -3.96 10.80 30.75
C SER A 69 -2.71 10.03 31.17
N HIS A 70 -1.58 10.25 30.51
CA HIS A 70 -0.34 9.47 30.65
C HIS A 70 -0.50 7.96 30.32
N LEU A 71 -1.61 7.57 29.69
CA LEU A 71 -1.88 6.19 29.29
C LEU A 71 -1.47 5.94 27.83
N MET A 72 -1.30 4.66 27.49
CA MET A 72 -1.14 4.24 26.10
C MET A 72 -2.49 4.24 25.39
N GLU A 73 -2.51 4.84 24.20
CA GLU A 73 -3.68 4.88 23.34
C GLU A 73 -3.33 4.35 21.95
N HIS A 74 -4.34 3.78 21.30
CA HIS A 74 -4.23 3.22 19.96
C HIS A 74 -5.07 4.05 18.98
N TYR A 75 -4.44 4.44 17.88
CA TYR A 75 -5.07 5.18 16.81
C TYR A 75 -4.81 4.49 15.47
N GLN A 76 -5.86 4.41 14.65
CA GLN A 76 -5.79 3.82 13.32
C GLN A 76 -6.29 4.79 12.26
N LYS A 77 -5.66 4.75 11.09
CA LYS A 77 -6.07 5.56 9.95
C LYS A 77 -5.86 4.81 8.64
N HIS A 78 -6.87 4.87 7.78
CA HIS A 78 -6.77 4.47 6.39
C HIS A 78 -6.09 5.57 5.58
N VAL A 79 -5.01 5.23 4.88
CA VAL A 79 -4.27 6.14 4.01
C VAL A 79 -4.21 5.55 2.60
N PRO A 80 -4.94 6.15 1.63
CA PRO A 80 -4.95 5.63 0.26
C PRO A 80 -3.61 5.91 -0.43
N PHE A 81 -3.24 5.00 -1.32
CA PHE A 81 -2.12 5.18 -2.25
C PHE A 81 -2.48 4.55 -3.61
N SER A 82 -1.79 5.00 -4.66
CA SER A 82 -2.00 4.46 -6.00
C SER A 82 -0.73 4.61 -6.82
N GLY A 83 -0.66 3.87 -7.91
CA GLY A 83 0.46 3.92 -8.84
C GLY A 83 0.25 3.02 -10.03
N PHE A 84 1.32 2.78 -10.77
CA PHE A 84 1.34 1.81 -11.85
C PHE A 84 2.67 1.05 -11.91
N ILE A 85 2.62 -0.12 -12.52
CA ILE A 85 3.76 -0.98 -12.83
C ILE A 85 3.82 -1.08 -14.36
N ASP A 86 4.97 -0.77 -14.94
CA ASP A 86 5.18 -0.98 -16.37
C ASP A 86 5.35 -2.48 -16.65
N VAL A 87 4.50 -3.00 -17.54
CA VAL A 87 4.55 -4.38 -18.02
C VAL A 87 4.25 -4.33 -19.52
N PRO A 88 5.26 -4.14 -20.38
CA PRO A 88 5.06 -3.81 -21.80
C PRO A 88 4.15 -4.78 -22.57
N CYS A 89 4.17 -6.07 -22.21
CA CYS A 89 3.37 -7.11 -22.85
C CYS A 89 1.95 -7.27 -22.26
N ALA A 90 1.57 -6.46 -21.27
CA ALA A 90 0.27 -6.57 -20.63
C ALA A 90 -0.86 -6.03 -21.51
N GLU A 91 -1.96 -6.76 -21.58
CA GLU A 91 -3.17 -6.37 -22.29
C GLU A 91 -4.42 -6.56 -21.41
N PRO A 92 -5.48 -5.75 -21.61
CA PRO A 92 -6.75 -5.96 -20.91
C PRO A 92 -7.28 -7.38 -21.11
N GLY A 93 -7.80 -7.99 -20.03
CA GLY A 93 -8.32 -9.36 -20.04
C GLY A 93 -7.29 -10.45 -19.75
N MET A 94 -6.02 -10.09 -19.57
CA MET A 94 -5.00 -10.99 -18.99
C MET A 94 -5.25 -11.20 -17.49
N GLU A 95 -4.57 -12.20 -16.91
CA GLU A 95 -4.62 -12.52 -15.49
C GLU A 95 -3.38 -11.99 -14.78
N LEU A 96 -3.55 -11.35 -13.62
CA LEU A 96 -2.44 -10.85 -12.80
C LEU A 96 -2.21 -11.76 -11.59
N LYS A 97 -0.94 -12.00 -11.26
CA LYS A 97 -0.53 -12.59 -9.98
C LYS A 97 0.46 -11.67 -9.29
N TYR A 98 0.26 -11.46 -7.99
CA TYR A 98 1.26 -10.80 -7.16
C TYR A 98 2.36 -11.80 -6.83
N LYS A 99 3.60 -11.43 -7.12
CA LYS A 99 4.77 -12.19 -6.71
C LYS A 99 5.26 -11.73 -5.34
N ASP A 100 5.26 -10.42 -5.13
CA ASP A 100 5.61 -9.84 -3.84
C ASP A 100 4.90 -8.50 -3.60
N VAL A 101 4.57 -8.23 -2.34
CA VAL A 101 3.96 -6.98 -1.89
C VAL A 101 4.52 -6.66 -0.51
N LEU A 102 5.49 -5.74 -0.45
CA LEU A 102 6.21 -5.41 0.78
C LEU A 102 6.01 -3.95 1.18
N VAL A 103 5.97 -3.72 2.49
CA VAL A 103 5.91 -2.39 3.09
C VAL A 103 7.17 -2.17 3.91
N GLU A 104 7.90 -1.12 3.59
CA GLU A 104 9.14 -0.74 4.28
C GLU A 104 9.02 0.65 4.90
N LYS A 105 9.67 0.85 6.05
CA LYS A 105 9.80 2.20 6.63
C LYS A 105 10.88 2.96 5.87
N ALA A 106 10.54 4.12 5.32
CA ALA A 106 11.51 5.01 4.69
C ALA A 106 12.17 5.97 5.70
N SER A 107 11.44 6.29 6.77
CA SER A 107 11.94 7.03 7.93
C SER A 107 11.10 6.74 9.16
N GLU A 108 11.65 6.93 10.35
CA GLU A 108 10.87 6.94 11.59
C GLU A 108 9.77 8.01 11.54
N SER A 109 8.58 7.67 12.02
CA SER A 109 7.51 8.65 12.18
C SER A 109 7.84 9.66 13.26
N LYS A 110 7.54 10.93 12.99
CA LYS A 110 7.89 12.05 13.88
C LYS A 110 6.65 12.79 14.33
N LEU A 111 6.60 13.09 15.63
CA LEU A 111 5.66 14.08 16.17
C LEU A 111 6.07 15.47 15.66
N ILE A 112 5.20 16.10 14.88
CA ILE A 112 5.41 17.47 14.43
C ILE A 112 4.98 18.39 15.57
N LYS A 113 5.92 19.19 16.09
CA LYS A 113 5.60 20.25 17.05
C LYS A 113 4.82 21.34 16.33
N THR A 114 3.57 21.53 16.67
CA THR A 114 2.81 22.70 16.21
C THR A 114 3.48 23.95 16.79
N PRO A 115 3.80 24.98 15.98
CA PRO A 115 4.38 26.21 16.52
C PRO A 115 3.41 26.82 17.55
N LYS A 116 3.94 27.14 18.74
CA LYS A 116 3.21 27.95 19.72
C LYS A 116 3.01 29.33 19.07
N LYS A 117 1.77 29.69 18.72
CA LYS A 117 1.47 31.10 18.47
C LYS A 117 1.58 31.82 19.81
N SER A 118 2.46 32.82 19.89
CA SER A 118 2.30 33.91 20.84
C SER A 118 1.06 34.71 20.44
N ASP A 119 0.30 35.12 21.45
CA ASP A 119 -0.76 36.13 21.45
C ASP A 119 -2.22 35.62 21.32
N GLU A 120 -2.82 35.51 22.51
CA GLU A 120 -4.20 35.78 22.97
C GLU A 120 -5.41 35.47 22.08
N SER A 121 -6.28 34.55 22.55
CA SER A 121 -7.62 34.89 23.07
C SER A 121 -8.28 33.65 23.71
N MET A 122 -8.98 33.86 24.81
CA MET A 122 -9.75 32.88 25.59
C MET A 122 -10.69 32.01 24.71
N SER A 123 -10.40 30.71 24.59
CA SER A 123 -11.42 29.68 24.40
C SER A 123 -10.84 28.28 24.62
N GLU A 124 -11.39 27.59 25.62
CA GLU A 124 -11.32 26.15 25.91
C GLU A 124 -9.93 25.52 26.11
N ASN A 125 -9.70 25.00 27.33
CA ASN A 125 -8.52 24.22 27.75
C ASN A 125 -8.48 22.83 27.07
N HIS A 126 -8.59 22.75 25.75
CA HIS A 126 -8.34 21.52 25.00
C HIS A 126 -6.93 21.56 24.42
N SER A 127 -6.03 20.71 24.93
CA SER A 127 -4.67 20.57 24.41
C SER A 127 -4.72 20.21 22.93
N LYS A 128 -4.02 20.99 22.10
CA LYS A 128 -4.03 20.83 20.64
C LYS A 128 -3.59 19.42 20.23
N PRO A 129 -4.30 18.74 19.29
CA PRO A 129 -3.94 17.39 18.85
C PRO A 129 -2.54 17.36 18.23
N SER A 130 -1.80 16.29 18.52
CA SER A 130 -0.46 16.06 17.96
C SER A 130 -0.55 15.61 16.50
N LYS A 131 0.40 16.07 15.67
CA LYS A 131 0.55 15.61 14.28
C LYS A 131 1.68 14.60 14.15
N VAL A 132 1.48 13.59 13.31
CA VAL A 132 2.49 12.57 12.99
C VAL A 132 2.77 12.61 11.49
N HIS A 133 4.01 12.86 11.11
CA HIS A 133 4.46 12.67 9.72
C HIS A 133 5.14 11.31 9.58
N PHE A 134 4.76 10.56 8.55
CA PHE A 134 5.37 9.27 8.25
C PHE A 134 5.77 9.16 6.78
N LYS A 135 6.74 8.28 6.50
CA LYS A 135 7.17 7.93 5.15
C LYS A 135 7.36 6.42 5.06
N GLN A 136 6.66 5.78 4.13
CA GLN A 136 6.75 4.35 3.88
C GLN A 136 6.90 4.09 2.39
N VAL A 137 7.63 3.04 2.03
CA VAL A 137 7.77 2.58 0.65
C VAL A 137 6.96 1.30 0.51
N VAL A 138 6.10 1.25 -0.52
CA VAL A 138 5.45 0.01 -0.97
C VAL A 138 6.22 -0.52 -2.16
N ASN A 139 6.75 -1.73 -2.04
CA ASN A 139 7.33 -2.46 -3.17
C ASN A 139 6.29 -3.46 -3.66
N ILE A 140 5.96 -3.44 -4.96
CA ILE A 140 5.00 -4.37 -5.58
C ILE A 140 5.67 -5.03 -6.77
N GLU A 141 5.67 -6.36 -6.80
CA GLU A 141 6.10 -7.20 -7.92
C GLU A 141 4.93 -8.04 -8.43
N VAL A 142 4.70 -8.00 -9.75
CA VAL A 142 3.58 -8.69 -10.40
C VAL A 142 4.03 -9.46 -11.62
N GLU A 143 3.25 -10.49 -11.94
CA GLU A 143 3.36 -11.30 -13.15
C GLU A 143 2.01 -11.30 -13.88
N VAL A 144 2.05 -11.17 -15.21
CA VAL A 144 0.87 -11.11 -16.07
C VAL A 144 0.85 -12.34 -16.98
N TYR A 145 -0.28 -13.05 -16.96
CA TYR A 145 -0.49 -14.31 -17.65
C TYR A 145 -1.64 -14.23 -18.65
N ARG A 146 -1.59 -15.09 -19.67
CA ARG A 146 -2.70 -15.36 -20.58
C ARG A 146 -2.87 -16.86 -20.73
N LYS A 147 -4.12 -17.32 -20.80
CA LYS A 147 -4.41 -18.73 -21.11
C LYS A 147 -4.26 -18.97 -22.61
N GLU A 148 -3.37 -19.86 -22.97
CA GLU A 148 -3.18 -20.31 -24.35
C GLU A 148 -3.74 -21.71 -24.56
N LYS A 149 -4.33 -21.95 -25.73
CA LYS A 149 -4.84 -23.26 -26.13
C LYS A 149 -3.76 -24.01 -26.91
N ILE A 150 -3.24 -25.07 -26.33
CA ILE A 150 -2.28 -25.96 -26.98
C ILE A 150 -3.04 -27.16 -27.51
N CYS A 151 -2.97 -27.38 -28.83
CA CYS A 151 -3.54 -28.56 -29.49
C CYS A 151 -2.49 -29.66 -29.57
N ILE A 152 -2.81 -30.86 -29.08
CA ILE A 152 -1.98 -32.04 -29.21
C ILE A 152 -2.56 -32.87 -30.36
N ASN A 153 -1.73 -33.10 -31.39
CA ASN A 153 -2.06 -34.04 -32.44
C ASN A 153 -1.59 -35.43 -32.00
N ASP A 154 -2.49 -36.40 -32.00
CA ASP A 154 -2.12 -37.80 -31.83
C ASP A 154 -1.37 -38.21 -33.12
N THR A 155 -0.05 -38.14 -33.13
CA THR A 155 0.75 -38.90 -34.11
C THR A 155 0.76 -40.34 -33.62
N GLU A 156 -0.03 -41.19 -34.28
CA GLU A 156 0.17 -42.64 -34.22
C GLU A 156 1.61 -42.92 -34.63
N PHE A 157 2.42 -43.42 -33.70
CA PHE A 157 3.74 -43.97 -34.02
C PHE A 157 3.49 -45.38 -34.57
N ASP A 158 3.68 -45.54 -35.88
CA ASP A 158 3.77 -46.85 -36.55
C ASP A 158 5.00 -47.64 -36.08
#